data_AF-A0A806JZU8-F1
#
_entry.id   AF-A0A806JZU8-F1
#
_cell.length_a   1.000
_cell.length_b   1.000
_cell.length_c   1.000
_cell.angle_alpha   90.00
_cell.angle_beta   90.00
_cell.angle_gamma   90.00
#
_symmetry.space_group_name_H-M   'P 1'
#
loop_
_entity.id
_entity.type
_entity.pdbx_description
1 polymer ?
#
loop_
_entity_poly.entity_id
_entity_poly.type
_entity_poly.pdbx_seq_one_letter_code
_entity_poly.pdbx_strand_id
1 'polypeptide(L)' 'MPLAARVSDTYVFPNGSGVIASGSSNVLIGKMPAAAVGDSIAQGSGTVFINKKPAGRMGDSTLNGGKVTSGCGSVSIGG' A
#
# COMPACT_ATOMS: atom_id res chain seq x y z
N MET A 1 -2.25 -11.90 -8.37
CA MET A 1 -2.82 -10.66 -7.82
C MET A 1 -2.06 -10.33 -6.55
N PRO A 2 -1.35 -9.19 -6.48
CA PRO A 2 -0.58 -8.81 -5.29
C PRO A 2 -1.49 -8.51 -4.08
N LEU A 3 -0.93 -8.72 -2.88
CA LEU A 3 -1.63 -8.44 -1.62
C LEU A 3 -1.86 -6.94 -1.46
N ALA A 4 -2.99 -6.56 -0.89
CA ALA A 4 -3.34 -5.17 -0.64
C ALA A 4 -2.48 -4.54 0.47
N ALA A 5 -1.93 -3.35 0.25
CA ALA A 5 -1.16 -2.63 1.25
C ALA A 5 -2.05 -1.83 2.21
N ARG A 6 -1.63 -1.72 3.46
CA ARG A 6 -2.37 -1.12 4.58
C ARG A 6 -1.44 -0.41 5.53
N VAL A 7 -2.03 0.34 6.48
CA VAL A 7 -1.28 0.81 7.64
C VAL A 7 -0.61 -0.37 8.36
N SER A 8 0.60 -0.13 8.86
CA SER A 8 1.50 -1.10 9.47
C SER A 8 2.20 -2.07 8.51
N ASP A 9 1.90 -2.05 7.20
CA ASP A 9 2.67 -2.83 6.24
C ASP A 9 4.08 -2.24 6.05
N THR A 10 5.07 -3.12 5.90
CA THR A 10 6.48 -2.75 5.75
C THR A 10 6.82 -2.46 4.30
N TYR A 11 7.80 -1.59 4.10
CA TYR A 11 8.46 -1.37 2.83
C TYR A 11 9.97 -1.23 3.02
N VAL A 12 10.72 -1.53 1.97
CA VAL A 12 12.20 -1.44 1.96
C VAL A 12 12.64 -0.51 0.84
N PHE A 13 13.66 0.29 1.10
CA PHE A 13 14.29 1.22 0.14
C PHE A 13 15.81 1.08 0.25
N PRO A 14 16.62 1.60 -0.70
CA PRO A 14 18.06 1.31 -0.77
C PRO A 14 18.84 1.55 0.53
N ASN A 15 18.41 2.52 1.34
CA ASN A 15 19.08 2.95 2.56
C ASN A 15 18.29 2.61 3.84
N GLY A 16 17.30 1.72 3.80
CA GLY A 16 16.55 1.37 5.00
C GLY A 16 15.21 0.67 4.77
N SER A 17 14.40 0.64 5.83
CA SER A 17 13.04 0.13 5.80
C SER A 17 12.12 1.06 6.58
N GLY A 18 10.82 0.96 6.32
CA GLY A 18 9.81 1.75 7.00
C GLY A 18 8.48 1.00 7.05
N VAL A 19 7.52 1.63 7.71
CA VAL A 19 6.14 1.14 7.80
C VAL A 19 5.20 2.19 7.25
N ILE A 20 4.15 1.75 6.58
CA ILE A 20 3.08 2.63 6.12
C ILE A 20 2.35 3.16 7.37
N ALA A 21 2.51 4.46 7.64
CA ALA A 21 1.96 5.11 8.84
C ALA A 21 0.64 5.85 8.59
N SER A 22 0.27 6.05 7.32
CA SER A 22 -0.95 6.74 6.90
C SER A 22 -1.82 5.80 6.07
N GLY A 23 -3.11 6.08 6.00
CA GLY A 23 -4.05 5.33 5.18
C GLY A 23 -5.41 6.01 5.10
N SER A 24 -6.33 5.34 4.42
CA SER A 24 -7.72 5.75 4.27
C SER A 24 -8.46 5.83 5.61
N SER A 25 -9.21 6.91 5.83
CA SER A 25 -10.01 7.11 7.06
C SER A 25 -11.29 6.26 7.12
N ASN A 26 -11.74 5.70 6.00
CA ASN A 26 -13.03 5.03 5.85
C ASN A 26 -12.95 3.65 5.19
N VAL A 27 -11.90 3.37 4.40
CA VAL A 27 -11.69 2.08 3.77
C VAL A 27 -10.73 1.26 4.61
N LEU A 28 -11.23 0.13 5.13
CA LEU A 28 -10.46 -0.82 5.91
C LEU A 28 -10.19 -2.08 5.11
N ILE A 29 -8.95 -2.55 5.11
CA ILE A 29 -8.55 -3.84 4.54
C ILE A 29 -8.09 -4.71 5.71
N GLY A 30 -8.70 -5.88 5.91
CA GLY A 30 -8.40 -6.76 7.04
C GLY A 30 -8.33 -6.05 8.40
N LYS A 31 -9.30 -5.15 8.65
CA LYS A 31 -9.45 -4.32 9.88
C LYS A 31 -8.39 -3.24 10.11
N MET A 32 -7.53 -2.94 9.14
CA MET A 32 -6.60 -1.81 9.20
C MET A 32 -6.88 -0.81 8.07
N PRO A 33 -6.60 0.49 8.27
CA PRO A 33 -6.73 1.50 7.22
C PRO A 33 -6.00 1.11 5.94
N ALA A 34 -6.66 1.23 4.79
CA ALA A 34 -6.10 0.87 3.51
C ALA A 34 -5.09 1.90 3.01
N ALA A 35 -3.95 1.46 2.48
CA ALA A 35 -2.95 2.37 1.94
C ALA A 35 -3.23 2.69 0.47
N ALA A 36 -3.05 3.95 0.09
CA ALA A 36 -3.15 4.39 -1.30
C ALA A 36 -1.95 5.28 -1.67
N VAL A 37 -1.87 5.67 -2.94
CA VAL A 37 -0.83 6.63 -3.37
C VAL A 37 -0.85 7.89 -2.50
N GLY A 38 0.32 8.29 -2.01
CA GLY A 38 0.52 9.36 -1.03
C GLY A 38 0.74 8.86 0.41
N ASP A 39 0.28 7.65 0.75
CA ASP A 39 0.49 7.04 2.08
C ASP A 39 1.81 6.24 2.10
N SER A 40 2.93 6.90 1.79
CA SER A 40 4.25 6.28 1.50
C SER A 40 4.34 5.52 0.16
N ILE A 41 3.23 5.36 -0.57
CA ILE A 41 3.18 4.70 -1.88
C ILE A 41 3.28 5.75 -2.98
N ALA A 42 4.20 5.56 -3.93
CA ALA A 42 4.40 6.42 -5.10
C ALA A 42 3.56 6.00 -6.30
N GLN A 43 3.35 4.69 -6.49
CA GLN A 43 2.60 4.13 -7.61
C GLN A 43 1.72 2.98 -7.10
N GLY A 44 0.44 2.95 -7.48
CA GLY A 44 -0.51 1.92 -7.05
C GLY A 44 -1.12 1.13 -8.22
N SER A 45 -2.26 0.49 -7.96
CA SER A 45 -3.11 -0.20 -8.97
C SER A 45 -3.57 0.73 -10.10
N GLY A 46 -3.63 0.21 -11.33
CA GLY A 46 -4.18 0.95 -12.47
C GLY A 46 -5.71 0.95 -12.55
N THR A 47 -6.38 0.04 -11.83
CA THR A 47 -7.84 -0.18 -11.97
C THR A 47 -8.60 -0.02 -10.65
N VAL A 48 -7.94 -0.22 -9.50
CA VAL A 48 -8.56 -0.14 -8.18
C VAL A 48 -8.16 1.15 -7.49
N PHE A 49 -9.16 1.90 -7.02
CA PHE A 49 -8.97 3.19 -6.37
C PHE A 49 -9.55 3.18 -4.95
N ILE A 50 -8.77 3.71 -4.01
CA ILE A 50 -9.16 3.94 -2.61
C ILE A 50 -9.18 5.44 -2.39
N ASN A 51 -10.34 5.99 -2.03
CA ASN A 51 -10.54 7.44 -1.90
C ASN A 51 -10.06 8.24 -3.12
N LYS A 52 -10.39 7.76 -4.33
CA LYS A 52 -9.98 8.37 -5.63
C LYS A 52 -8.47 8.35 -5.90
N LYS A 53 -7.68 7.64 -5.09
CA LYS A 53 -6.25 7.45 -5.30
C LYS A 53 -5.97 6.00 -5.68
N PRO A 54 -4.98 5.71 -6.53
CA PRO A 54 -4.59 4.34 -6.85
C PRO A 54 -4.30 3.52 -5.59
N ALA A 55 -4.89 2.33 -5.50
CA ALA A 55 -4.76 1.48 -4.32
C ALA A 55 -3.36 0.89 -4.20
N GLY A 56 -2.81 0.86 -2.99
CA GLY A 56 -1.50 0.31 -2.69
C GLY A 56 -1.46 -1.21 -2.65
N ARG A 57 -0.37 -1.80 -3.12
CA ARG A 57 -0.18 -3.26 -3.19
C ARG A 57 1.25 -3.64 -2.84
N MET A 58 1.45 -4.89 -2.47
CA MET A 58 2.78 -5.46 -2.31
C MET A 58 3.54 -5.39 -3.65
N GLY A 59 4.78 -4.89 -3.61
CA GLY A 59 5.64 -4.69 -4.79
C GLY A 59 5.54 -3.30 -5.45
N ASP A 60 4.53 -2.52 -5.07
CA ASP A 60 4.35 -1.15 -5.54
C ASP A 60 5.48 -0.24 -5.02
N SER A 61 5.86 0.75 -5.83
CA SER A 61 6.95 1.67 -5.53
C SER A 61 6.56 2.63 -4.40
N THR A 62 7.50 2.94 -3.52
CA THR A 62 7.32 3.87 -2.40
C THR A 62 7.94 5.24 -2.69
N LEU A 63 7.52 6.27 -1.96
CA LEU A 63 8.03 7.63 -2.11
C LEU A 63 9.55 7.74 -1.88
N ASN A 64 10.14 6.81 -1.12
CA ASN A 64 11.57 6.75 -0.84
C ASN A 64 12.39 5.98 -1.91
N GLY A 65 11.78 5.61 -3.04
CA GLY A 65 12.44 4.83 -4.10
C GLY A 65 12.55 3.33 -3.80
N GLY A 66 11.82 2.85 -2.79
CA GLY A 66 11.74 1.45 -2.40
C GLY A 66 10.51 0.73 -2.91
N LYS A 67 10.21 -0.45 -2.34
CA LYS A 67 9.01 -1.23 -2.62
C LYS A 67 8.32 -1.72 -1.35
N VAL A 68 7.00 -1.81 -1.41
CA VAL A 68 6.18 -2.42 -0.35
C VAL A 68 6.47 -3.93 -0.29
N THR A 69 6.77 -4.45 0.90
CA THR A 69 7.19 -5.85 1.10
C THR A 69 6.18 -6.69 1.85
N SER A 70 5.18 -6.10 2.49
CA SER A 70 4.08 -6.81 3.13
C SER A 70 2.71 -6.30 2.68
N GLY A 71 1.67 -7.09 2.94
CA GLY A 71 0.30 -6.75 2.61
C GLY A 71 -0.70 -7.61 3.39
N CYS A 72 -1.99 -7.38 3.15
CA CYS A 72 -3.08 -8.14 3.74
C CYS A 72 -3.16 -9.56 3.19
N GLY A 73 -2.89 -10.57 4.02
CA GLY A 73 -2.99 -11.99 3.61
C GLY A 73 -4.39 -12.45 3.18
N SER A 74 -5.45 -11.70 3.51
CA SER A 74 -6.84 -12.04 3.15
C SER A 74 -7.42 -11.20 2.00
N VAL A 75 -6.71 -10.19 1.50
CA VAL A 75 -7.22 -9.29 0.46
C VAL A 75 -6.16 -9.05 -0.59
N SER A 76 -6.51 -9.34 -1.85
CA SER A 76 -5.67 -9.12 -3.02
C SER A 76 -6.28 -8.06 -3.92
N ILE A 77 -5.46 -7.15 -4.44
CA ILE A 77 -5.90 -6.08 -5.35
C ILE A 77 -5.30 -6.34 -6.73
N GLY A 78 -6.16 -6.39 -7.75
CA GLY A 78 -5.79 -6.60 -9.14
C GLY A 78 -5.47 -5.33 -9.92
N GLY A 79 -5.29 -5.50 -11.24
CA GLY A 79 -4.90 -4.45 -12.19
C GLY A 79 -3.44 -4.05 -12.09
#